data_AF-A0A512B8L0-F1
#
_entry.id   AF-A0A512B8L0-F1
#
_cell.length_a   1.000
_cell.length_b   1.000
_cell.length_c   1.000
_cell.angle_alpha   90.00
_cell.angle_beta   90.00
_cell.angle_gamma   90.00
#
_symmetry.space_group_name_H-M   'P 1'
#
loop_
_entity.id
_entity.type
_entity.pdbx_description
1 polymer ?
#
loop_
_entity_poly.entity_id
_entity_poly.type
_entity_poly.pdbx_seq_one_letter_code
_entity_poly.pdbx_strand_id
1 'polypeptide(L)'
;MSQPLNLIAEFVPLDKRAARRITYEHRTIDTLFTDLEAVGICGGLLNGQARQVWKRSQLKKSLPADTFAGHVYAMKTIEETDLNTVSFLLTLPPLPIGVKTTHKAFQLFDNLKSQQQRPSLRLIDKSGIKYSINFYYEEVTEFKETTKTKGDEKFSVTTTDRIRFIKRVYDYDTLVIETDEVKLARIYKNGKICPINDATTNRSVFELLLRFVNDPQKELVYYGSVTGNCSNCGLPISDKRSISAAVGPTCAQHLGFKWG
;
A
#
# COMPACT_ATOMS: atom_id res chain seq x y z
N MET A 1 25.31 1.61 11.55
CA MET A 1 24.08 2.31 11.11
C MET A 1 24.31 2.74 9.66
N SER A 2 23.67 2.08 8.71
CA SER A 2 23.76 2.42 7.28
C SER A 2 22.96 3.70 7.04
N GLN A 3 23.57 4.72 6.44
CA GLN A 3 22.84 5.92 6.02
C GLN A 3 21.75 5.51 5.01
N PRO A 4 20.53 6.07 5.10
CA PRO A 4 19.53 5.86 4.06
C PRO A 4 20.09 6.38 2.74
N LEU A 5 20.05 5.53 1.70
CA LEU A 5 20.41 5.88 0.33
C LEU A 5 19.53 7.06 -0.11
N ASN A 6 20.09 8.28 -0.07
CA ASN A 6 19.47 9.47 -0.63
C ASN A 6 19.53 9.35 -2.15
N LEU A 7 18.48 8.77 -2.74
CA LEU A 7 18.28 8.62 -4.19
C LEU A 7 17.91 9.94 -4.90
N ILE A 8 18.05 11.10 -4.24
CA ILE A 8 17.68 12.40 -4.81
C ILE A 8 18.91 13.08 -5.43
N ALA A 9 19.52 12.41 -6.41
CA ALA A 9 20.19 13.13 -7.50
C ALA A 9 19.09 13.62 -8.46
N GLU A 10 19.31 14.71 -9.17
CA GLU A 10 18.35 15.28 -10.14
C GLU A 10 17.73 14.17 -11.01
N PHE A 11 16.44 13.93 -10.83
CA PHE A 11 15.76 12.86 -11.56
C PHE A 11 15.74 13.22 -13.06
N VAL A 12 16.55 12.53 -13.85
CA VAL A 12 16.49 12.59 -15.31
C VAL A 12 15.55 11.49 -15.79
N PRO A 13 14.45 11.83 -16.50
CA PRO A 13 13.55 10.84 -17.13
C PRO A 13 14.32 9.84 -17.99
N LEU A 14 13.96 8.55 -17.95
CA LEU A 14 14.71 7.49 -18.65
C LEU A 14 14.83 7.72 -20.16
N ASP A 15 13.79 8.29 -20.79
CA ASP A 15 13.73 8.64 -22.22
C ASP A 15 14.74 9.72 -22.62
N LYS A 16 15.23 10.50 -21.65
CA LYS A 16 16.24 11.56 -21.86
C LYS A 16 17.65 11.11 -21.52
N ARG A 17 17.84 9.87 -21.05
CA ARG A 17 19.16 9.35 -20.67
C ARG A 17 19.86 8.78 -21.90
N ALA A 18 21.15 9.05 -22.00
CA ALA A 18 22.00 8.35 -22.96
C ALA A 18 22.17 6.89 -22.50
N ALA A 19 21.97 5.94 -23.41
CA ALA A 19 22.28 4.54 -23.14
C ALA A 19 23.77 4.37 -22.85
N ARG A 20 24.10 3.58 -21.84
CA ARG A 20 25.48 3.17 -21.52
C ARG A 20 25.67 1.69 -21.75
N ARG A 21 26.83 1.31 -22.26
CA ARG A 21 27.20 -0.10 -22.47
C ARG A 21 27.91 -0.64 -21.24
N ILE A 22 27.46 -1.79 -20.73
CA ILE A 22 28.09 -2.51 -19.64
C ILE A 22 28.56 -3.87 -20.16
N THR A 23 29.75 -4.29 -19.75
CA THR A 23 30.36 -5.57 -20.15
C THR A 23 30.68 -6.38 -18.90
N TYR A 24 30.32 -7.66 -18.90
CA TYR A 24 30.76 -8.62 -17.90
C TYR A 24 31.15 -9.92 -18.62
N GLU A 25 32.39 -10.36 -18.41
CA GLU A 25 33.03 -11.45 -19.17
C GLU A 25 32.93 -11.19 -20.70
N HIS A 26 32.23 -12.04 -21.45
CA HIS A 26 32.06 -11.95 -22.90
C HIS A 26 30.68 -11.43 -23.32
N ARG A 27 29.90 -10.88 -22.38
CA ARG A 27 28.53 -10.40 -22.63
C ARG A 27 28.45 -8.89 -22.46
N THR A 28 27.69 -8.24 -23.33
CA THR A 28 27.44 -6.80 -23.32
C THR A 28 25.95 -6.51 -23.25
N ILE A 29 25.58 -5.41 -22.59
CA ILE A 29 24.21 -4.89 -22.59
C ILE A 29 24.23 -3.36 -22.63
N ASP A 30 23.36 -2.77 -23.44
CA ASP A 30 23.11 -1.34 -23.45
C ASP A 30 21.94 -1.05 -22.50
N THR A 31 22.12 -0.12 -21.56
CA THR A 31 21.17 0.12 -20.48
C THR A 31 21.00 1.61 -20.19
N LEU A 32 19.78 1.98 -19.77
CA LEU A 32 19.42 3.34 -19.34
C LEU A 32 19.51 3.54 -17.82
N PHE A 33 19.74 2.45 -17.08
CA PHE A 33 19.71 2.44 -15.62
C PHE A 33 21.11 2.64 -15.04
N THR A 34 21.18 3.28 -13.88
CA THR A 34 22.32 3.19 -12.96
C THR A 34 22.39 1.80 -12.33
N ASP A 35 23.54 1.43 -11.76
CA ASP A 35 23.73 0.13 -11.09
C ASP A 35 22.71 -0.05 -9.97
N LEU A 36 22.46 1.02 -9.21
CA LEU A 36 21.52 1.04 -8.10
C LEU A 36 20.08 0.86 -8.56
N GLU A 37 19.64 1.55 -9.62
CA GLU A 37 18.29 1.42 -10.16
C GLU A 37 18.05 0.01 -10.73
N ALA A 38 18.99 -0.52 -11.50
CA ALA A 38 18.85 -1.83 -12.13
C ALA A 38 18.70 -2.96 -11.10
N VAL A 39 19.54 -2.91 -10.08
CA VAL A 39 19.46 -3.83 -8.95
C VAL A 39 18.21 -3.57 -8.09
N GLY A 40 17.82 -2.31 -7.91
CA GLY A 40 16.60 -1.91 -7.21
C GLY A 40 15.33 -2.49 -7.84
N ILE A 41 15.22 -2.43 -9.16
CA ILE A 41 14.11 -3.01 -9.94
C ILE A 41 13.96 -4.51 -9.63
N CYS A 42 15.07 -5.23 -9.50
CA CYS A 42 15.05 -6.67 -9.20
C CYS A 42 14.36 -7.01 -7.86
N GLY A 43 14.35 -6.09 -6.90
CA GLY A 43 13.65 -6.26 -5.63
C GLY A 43 12.13 -6.27 -5.78
N GLY A 44 11.60 -5.59 -6.80
CA GLY A 44 10.16 -5.51 -7.09
C GLY A 44 9.62 -6.67 -7.94
N LEU A 45 10.49 -7.40 -8.65
CA LEU A 45 10.06 -8.47 -9.55
C LEU A 45 9.55 -9.71 -8.78
N LEU A 46 8.58 -10.44 -9.35
CA LEU A 46 8.10 -11.72 -8.80
C LEU A 46 9.10 -12.87 -9.05
N ASN A 47 10.03 -12.68 -9.99
CA ASN A 47 11.04 -13.66 -10.35
C ASN A 47 12.00 -13.94 -9.15
N GLY A 48 12.07 -15.19 -8.73
CA GLY A 48 12.90 -15.60 -7.59
C GLY A 48 14.40 -15.33 -7.78
N GLN A 49 14.93 -15.49 -9.00
CA GLN A 49 16.34 -15.22 -9.31
C GLN A 49 16.66 -13.72 -9.25
N ALA A 50 15.78 -12.87 -9.80
CA ALA A 50 15.92 -11.42 -9.71
C ALA A 50 15.92 -10.96 -8.24
N ARG A 51 15.01 -11.49 -7.41
CA ARG A 51 15.02 -11.18 -5.97
C ARG A 51 16.31 -11.59 -5.27
N GLN A 52 16.95 -12.68 -5.68
CA GLN A 52 18.24 -13.09 -5.12
C GLN A 52 19.36 -12.12 -5.50
N VAL A 53 19.37 -11.62 -6.74
CA VAL A 53 20.30 -10.56 -7.18
C VAL A 53 20.14 -9.33 -6.27
N TRP A 54 18.90 -8.88 -6.05
CA TRP A 54 18.65 -7.76 -5.14
C TRP A 54 19.14 -8.05 -3.72
N LYS A 55 18.80 -9.20 -3.13
CA LYS A 55 19.25 -9.55 -1.77
C LYS A 55 20.77 -9.55 -1.63
N ARG A 56 21.49 -10.12 -2.60
CA ARG A 56 22.96 -10.16 -2.59
C ARG A 56 23.57 -8.77 -2.70
N SER A 57 22.97 -7.87 -3.49
CA SER A 57 23.44 -6.49 -3.61
C SER A 57 23.33 -5.66 -2.34
N GLN A 58 22.41 -6.02 -1.42
CA GLN A 58 22.25 -5.33 -0.14
C GLN A 58 23.36 -5.70 0.86
N LEU A 59 24.17 -6.73 0.56
CA LEU A 59 25.34 -7.09 1.34
C LEU A 59 26.50 -6.12 1.02
N LYS A 60 27.43 -5.93 1.96
CA LYS A 60 28.55 -4.97 1.85
C LYS A 60 29.46 -5.13 0.61
N LYS A 61 29.31 -6.19 -0.18
CA LYS A 61 30.04 -6.41 -1.44
C LYS A 61 29.07 -6.93 -2.50
N SER A 62 28.47 -6.03 -3.28
CA SER A 62 27.79 -6.41 -4.51
C SER A 62 28.81 -7.00 -5.49
N LEU A 63 28.52 -8.17 -6.05
CA LEU A 63 29.39 -8.78 -7.06
C LEU A 63 29.13 -8.13 -8.43
N PRO A 64 30.15 -7.93 -9.28
CA PRO A 64 29.95 -7.41 -10.64
C PRO A 64 28.95 -8.23 -11.46
N ALA A 65 28.91 -9.54 -11.26
CA ALA A 65 27.94 -10.45 -11.86
C ALA A 65 26.48 -10.11 -11.47
N ASP A 66 26.25 -9.73 -10.21
CA ASP A 66 24.92 -9.35 -9.72
C ASP A 66 24.48 -8.01 -10.30
N THR A 67 25.39 -7.03 -10.39
CA THR A 67 25.12 -5.76 -11.06
C THR A 67 24.74 -5.98 -12.52
N PHE A 68 25.53 -6.77 -13.25
CA PHE A 68 25.23 -7.10 -14.66
C PHE A 68 23.89 -7.83 -14.81
N ALA A 69 23.61 -8.83 -13.97
CA ALA A 69 22.32 -9.52 -13.96
C ALA A 69 21.16 -8.56 -13.65
N GLY A 70 21.36 -7.59 -12.75
CA GLY A 70 20.41 -6.53 -12.46
C GLY A 70 20.05 -5.73 -13.71
N HIS A 71 21.04 -5.34 -14.52
CA HIS A 71 20.80 -4.64 -15.79
C HIS A 71 20.03 -5.51 -16.79
N VAL A 72 20.34 -6.81 -16.89
CA VAL A 72 19.60 -7.73 -17.75
C VAL A 72 18.12 -7.79 -17.35
N TYR A 73 17.81 -7.95 -16.07
CA TYR A 73 16.41 -7.96 -15.59
C TYR A 73 15.71 -6.62 -15.78
N ALA A 74 16.40 -5.51 -15.54
CA ALA A 74 15.83 -4.17 -15.70
C ALA A 74 15.48 -3.87 -17.16
N MET A 75 16.36 -4.21 -18.10
CA MET A 75 16.07 -4.06 -19.54
C MET A 75 14.94 -4.98 -20.00
N LYS A 76 14.93 -6.23 -19.54
CA LYS A 76 13.82 -7.15 -19.80
C LYS A 76 12.47 -6.63 -19.25
N THR A 77 12.50 -5.93 -18.11
CA THR A 77 11.29 -5.31 -17.54
C THR A 77 10.75 -4.21 -18.47
N ILE A 78 11.60 -3.43 -19.13
CA ILE A 78 11.16 -2.46 -20.16
C ILE A 78 10.50 -3.21 -21.33
N GLU A 79 11.08 -4.32 -21.80
CA GLU A 79 10.54 -5.11 -22.92
C GLU A 79 9.16 -5.72 -22.60
N GLU A 80 8.95 -6.17 -21.37
CA GLU A 80 7.69 -6.79 -20.92
C GLU A 80 6.60 -5.76 -20.55
N THR A 81 6.99 -4.51 -20.28
CA THR A 81 6.07 -3.44 -19.90
C THR A 81 6.19 -2.28 -20.89
N ASP A 82 6.64 -1.12 -20.44
CA ASP A 82 6.99 0.02 -21.27
C ASP A 82 7.92 0.97 -20.50
N LEU A 83 8.68 1.79 -21.23
CA LEU A 83 9.66 2.70 -20.67
C LEU A 83 9.03 3.74 -19.71
N ASN A 84 7.82 4.22 -20.00
CA ASN A 84 7.16 5.24 -19.19
C ASN A 84 6.74 4.67 -17.85
N THR A 85 6.24 3.44 -17.82
CA THR A 85 5.89 2.73 -16.58
C THR A 85 7.13 2.53 -15.72
N VAL A 86 8.24 2.02 -16.28
CA VAL A 86 9.48 1.82 -15.50
C VAL A 86 10.07 3.15 -15.03
N SER A 87 10.08 4.17 -15.89
CA SER A 87 10.53 5.54 -15.54
C SER A 87 9.72 6.09 -14.38
N PHE A 88 8.39 5.95 -14.42
CA PHE A 88 7.51 6.33 -13.34
C PHE A 88 7.81 5.53 -12.06
N LEU A 89 7.96 4.22 -12.13
CA LEU A 89 8.29 3.39 -10.96
C LEU A 89 9.62 3.79 -10.31
N LEU A 90 10.59 4.27 -11.10
CA LEU A 90 11.84 4.81 -10.56
C LEU A 90 11.73 6.24 -10.00
N THR A 91 10.74 7.02 -10.44
CA THR A 91 10.38 8.29 -9.75
C THR A 91 9.69 8.04 -8.43
N LEU A 92 9.06 6.88 -8.27
CA LEU A 92 8.46 6.52 -7.00
C LEU A 92 9.58 6.39 -5.95
N PRO A 93 9.42 7.01 -4.78
CA PRO A 93 10.33 6.74 -3.68
C PRO A 93 10.36 5.23 -3.40
N PRO A 94 11.53 4.64 -3.10
CA PRO A 94 11.69 3.20 -2.95
C PRO A 94 10.67 2.62 -1.96
N LEU A 95 9.88 1.64 -2.40
CA LEU A 95 8.98 0.89 -1.53
C LEU A 95 9.76 -0.22 -0.77
N PRO A 96 9.52 -0.43 0.53
CA PRO A 96 8.46 0.14 1.34
C PRO A 96 8.89 1.51 1.86
N ILE A 97 8.11 2.53 1.50
CA ILE A 97 8.22 3.86 2.08
C ILE A 97 7.81 3.66 3.53
N GLY A 98 8.78 3.55 4.43
CA GLY A 98 8.51 3.70 5.86
C GLY A 98 8.05 5.13 6.05
N VAL A 99 6.74 5.37 6.01
CA VAL A 99 6.25 6.72 6.25
C VAL A 99 6.39 6.96 7.76
N LYS A 100 7.39 7.76 8.12
CA LYS A 100 7.72 8.10 9.52
C LYS A 100 6.51 8.67 10.28
N THR A 101 5.51 9.18 9.56
CA THR A 101 4.31 9.83 10.11
C THR A 101 3.06 8.95 10.12
N THR A 102 3.17 7.63 9.86
CA THR A 102 2.01 6.71 10.01
C THR A 102 1.35 6.80 11.38
N HIS A 103 2.10 7.12 12.42
CA HIS A 103 1.54 7.35 13.76
C HIS A 103 0.38 8.38 13.76
N LYS A 104 0.41 9.42 12.92
CA LYS A 104 -0.67 10.41 12.83
C LYS A 104 -1.96 9.81 12.27
N ALA A 105 -1.83 9.00 11.22
CA ALA A 105 -2.96 8.28 10.64
C ALA A 105 -3.57 7.30 11.65
N PHE A 106 -2.74 6.51 12.33
CA PHE A 106 -3.23 5.58 13.35
C PHE A 106 -3.82 6.28 14.57
N GLN A 107 -3.22 7.38 15.04
CA GLN A 107 -3.77 8.20 16.13
C GLN A 107 -5.17 8.73 15.80
N LEU A 108 -5.40 9.11 14.54
CA LEU A 108 -6.71 9.53 14.07
C LEU A 108 -7.75 8.41 14.17
N PHE A 109 -7.40 7.19 13.75
CA PHE A 109 -8.28 6.03 13.86
C PHE A 109 -8.49 5.57 15.30
N ASP A 110 -7.46 5.66 16.15
CA ASP A 110 -7.54 5.36 17.58
C ASP A 110 -8.53 6.33 18.27
N ASN A 111 -8.50 7.62 17.92
CA ASN A 111 -9.49 8.59 18.42
C ASN A 111 -10.92 8.22 17.99
N LEU A 112 -11.12 7.85 16.72
CA LEU A 112 -12.43 7.46 16.20
C LEU A 112 -12.96 6.16 16.83
N LYS A 113 -12.08 5.22 17.19
CA LYS A 113 -12.46 3.94 17.82
C LYS A 113 -13.21 4.13 19.14
N SER A 114 -12.97 5.23 19.85
CA SER A 114 -13.72 5.55 21.08
C SER A 114 -15.20 5.88 20.83
N GLN A 115 -15.55 6.28 19.60
CA GLN A 115 -16.88 6.79 19.24
C GLN A 115 -17.59 5.94 18.17
N GLN A 116 -16.83 5.16 17.39
CA GLN A 116 -17.34 4.39 16.26
C GLN A 116 -16.89 2.94 16.37
N GLN A 117 -17.84 2.01 16.20
CA GLN A 117 -17.54 0.57 16.18
C GLN A 117 -16.72 0.17 14.94
N ARG A 118 -16.86 0.93 13.84
CA ARG A 118 -16.19 0.72 12.56
C ARG A 118 -15.71 2.05 12.00
N PRO A 119 -14.58 2.57 12.49
CA PRO A 119 -14.06 3.85 12.01
C PRO A 119 -13.66 3.72 10.55
N SER A 120 -14.13 4.67 9.75
CA SER A 120 -13.91 4.75 8.31
C SER A 120 -13.67 6.19 7.91
N LEU A 121 -12.74 6.42 6.99
CA LEU A 121 -12.46 7.75 6.45
C LEU A 121 -12.59 7.73 4.93
N ARG A 122 -13.18 8.78 4.38
CA ARG A 122 -13.38 8.93 2.93
C ARG A 122 -12.44 9.97 2.36
N LEU A 123 -11.84 9.64 1.23
CA LEU A 123 -10.92 10.49 0.48
C LEU A 123 -11.30 10.54 -0.99
N ILE A 124 -10.77 11.54 -1.70
CA ILE A 124 -10.93 11.70 -3.14
C ILE A 124 -9.57 12.00 -3.76
N ASP A 125 -9.23 11.31 -4.85
CA ASP A 125 -8.03 11.63 -5.60
C ASP A 125 -8.25 12.79 -6.58
N LYS A 126 -7.20 13.14 -7.34
CA LYS A 126 -7.26 14.21 -8.35
C LYS A 126 -8.17 13.85 -9.53
N SER A 127 -8.42 12.56 -9.75
CA SER A 127 -9.28 12.04 -10.81
C SER A 127 -10.76 11.99 -10.39
N GLY A 128 -11.07 12.31 -9.14
CA GLY A 128 -12.43 12.29 -8.60
C GLY A 128 -12.86 10.91 -8.06
N ILE A 129 -11.96 9.92 -8.04
CA ILE A 129 -12.25 8.60 -7.51
C ILE A 129 -12.30 8.68 -5.99
N LYS A 130 -13.33 8.03 -5.41
CA LYS A 130 -13.52 7.98 -3.97
C LYS A 130 -12.86 6.74 -3.39
N TYR A 131 -12.22 6.92 -2.24
CA TYR A 131 -11.53 5.87 -1.51
C TYR A 131 -12.03 5.85 -0.07
N SER A 132 -12.07 4.65 0.49
CA SER A 132 -12.30 4.43 1.92
C SER A 132 -11.03 3.88 2.57
N ILE A 133 -10.68 4.42 3.73
CA ILE A 133 -9.63 3.90 4.60
C ILE A 133 -10.29 3.34 5.86
N ASN A 134 -10.02 2.07 6.15
CA ASN A 134 -10.62 1.31 7.24
C ASN A 134 -9.57 0.49 7.98
N PHE A 135 -9.85 0.04 9.21
CA PHE A 135 -9.07 -1.05 9.80
C PHE A 135 -9.24 -2.33 8.98
N TYR A 136 -8.16 -3.11 8.84
CA TYR A 136 -8.23 -4.40 8.18
C TYR A 136 -9.17 -5.32 8.95
N TYR A 137 -10.06 -5.97 8.21
CA TYR A 137 -10.84 -7.07 8.71
C TYR A 137 -10.91 -8.19 7.67
N GLU A 138 -10.94 -9.41 8.19
CA GLU A 138 -11.10 -10.62 7.40
C GLU A 138 -12.19 -11.48 8.02
N GLU A 139 -13.13 -11.93 7.19
CA GLU A 139 -14.13 -12.91 7.59
C GLU A 139 -13.54 -14.31 7.38
N VAL A 140 -13.12 -14.93 8.47
CA VAL A 140 -12.64 -16.31 8.48
C VAL A 140 -13.85 -17.22 8.65
N THR A 141 -14.09 -18.08 7.65
CA THR A 141 -15.06 -19.18 7.80
C THR A 141 -14.35 -20.36 8.44
N GLU A 142 -14.74 -20.72 9.66
CA GLU A 142 -14.27 -21.91 10.35
C GLU A 142 -15.37 -22.99 10.29
N PHE A 143 -14.99 -24.24 10.06
CA PHE A 143 -15.91 -25.38 10.12
C PHE A 143 -15.56 -26.23 11.33
N LYS A 144 -16.55 -26.52 12.16
CA LYS A 144 -16.41 -27.52 13.23
C LYS A 144 -17.18 -28.76 12.81
N GLU A 145 -16.45 -29.85 12.64
CA GLU A 145 -17.05 -31.17 12.45
C GLU A 145 -17.27 -31.81 13.81
N THR A 146 -18.51 -32.23 14.08
CA THR A 146 -18.83 -33.01 15.27
C THR A 146 -19.41 -34.35 14.84
N THR A 147 -18.69 -35.42 15.16
CA THR A 147 -19.10 -36.78 14.87
C THR A 147 -19.76 -37.38 16.11
N LYS A 148 -20.97 -37.89 15.97
CA LYS A 148 -21.67 -38.64 17.01
C LYS A 148 -21.91 -40.06 16.51
N THR A 149 -21.41 -41.04 17.25
CA THR A 149 -21.68 -42.45 16.98
C THR A 149 -22.69 -42.96 18.01
N LYS A 150 -23.77 -43.59 17.55
CA LYS A 150 -24.81 -44.14 18.41
C LYS A 150 -25.11 -45.58 17.97
N GLY A 151 -25.05 -46.52 18.91
CA GLY A 151 -25.35 -47.95 18.70
C GLY A 151 -24.45 -48.87 19.52
N ASP A 152 -24.86 -50.14 19.66
CA ASP A 152 -24.13 -51.19 20.38
C ASP A 152 -23.17 -51.96 19.44
N GLU A 153 -22.31 -52.82 19.99
CA GLU A 153 -21.19 -53.51 19.29
C GLU A 153 -21.55 -54.22 17.97
N LYS A 154 -22.83 -54.53 17.72
CA LYS A 154 -23.30 -55.20 16.49
C LYS A 154 -23.82 -54.27 15.40
N PHE A 155 -24.24 -53.04 15.71
CA PHE A 155 -24.74 -52.05 14.74
C PHE A 155 -24.51 -50.64 15.28
N SER A 156 -23.59 -49.88 14.67
CA SER A 156 -23.39 -48.47 14.98
C SER A 156 -23.70 -47.59 13.77
N VAL A 157 -24.41 -46.48 14.01
CA VAL A 157 -24.62 -45.43 13.02
C VAL A 157 -23.79 -44.23 13.43
N THR A 158 -22.96 -43.73 12.52
CA THR A 158 -22.15 -42.54 12.73
C THR A 158 -22.76 -41.39 11.94
N THR A 159 -23.10 -40.30 12.63
CA THR A 159 -23.60 -39.06 12.01
C THR A 159 -22.55 -37.96 12.19
N THR A 160 -22.20 -37.29 11.10
CA THR A 160 -21.25 -36.18 11.10
C THR A 160 -21.99 -34.89 10.80
N ASP A 161 -22.06 -33.99 11.79
CA ASP A 161 -22.60 -32.65 11.62
C ASP A 161 -21.47 -31.68 11.30
N ARG A 162 -21.63 -30.86 10.25
CA ARG A 162 -20.72 -29.75 9.91
C ARG A 162 -21.37 -28.43 10.30
N ILE A 163 -20.84 -27.78 11.33
CA ILE A 163 -21.31 -26.44 11.75
C ILE A 163 -20.36 -25.39 11.18
N ARG A 164 -20.92 -24.43 10.43
CA ARG A 164 -20.18 -23.29 9.89
C ARG A 164 -20.19 -22.13 10.90
N PHE A 165 -19.01 -21.65 11.26
CA PHE A 165 -18.80 -20.44 12.06
C PHE A 165 -18.20 -19.35 11.18
N ILE A 166 -18.73 -18.14 11.28
CA ILE A 166 -18.14 -16.96 10.64
C ILE A 166 -17.49 -16.14 11.75
N LYS A 167 -16.16 -16.11 11.74
CA LYS A 167 -15.35 -15.34 12.69
C LYS A 167 -14.79 -14.12 11.97
N ARG A 168 -14.99 -12.94 12.55
CA ARG A 168 -14.40 -11.70 12.04
C ARG A 168 -13.12 -11.41 12.80
N VAL A 169 -11.99 -11.37 12.09
CA VAL A 169 -10.69 -11.03 12.64
C VAL A 169 -10.37 -9.59 12.26
N TYR A 170 -10.14 -8.74 13.25
CA TYR A 170 -9.72 -7.36 13.06
C TYR A 170 -8.23 -7.24 13.33
N ASP A 171 -7.49 -6.66 12.40
CA ASP A 171 -6.12 -6.25 12.61
C ASP A 171 -6.08 -4.73 12.78
N TYR A 172 -5.96 -4.30 14.03
CA TYR A 172 -5.91 -2.87 14.40
C TYR A 172 -4.55 -2.23 14.12
N ASP A 173 -3.54 -3.01 13.74
CA ASP A 173 -2.23 -2.49 13.35
C ASP A 173 -2.09 -2.42 11.81
N THR A 174 -3.17 -2.71 11.08
CA THR A 174 -3.24 -2.60 9.63
C THR A 174 -4.48 -1.80 9.19
N LEU A 175 -4.26 -0.76 8.39
CA LEU A 175 -5.31 -0.07 7.64
C LEU A 175 -5.38 -0.61 6.22
N VAL A 176 -6.57 -0.63 5.63
CA VAL A 176 -6.79 -0.95 4.23
C VAL A 176 -7.39 0.23 3.51
N ILE A 177 -6.89 0.45 2.29
CA ILE A 177 -7.49 1.34 1.31
C ILE A 177 -8.24 0.50 0.30
N GLU A 178 -9.47 0.89 0.06
CA GLU A 178 -10.36 0.24 -0.89
C GLU A 178 -11.25 1.26 -1.60
N THR A 179 -11.68 0.92 -2.80
CA THR A 179 -12.86 1.53 -3.43
C THR A 179 -14.09 0.71 -3.05
N ASP A 180 -15.24 1.08 -3.59
CA ASP A 180 -16.46 0.26 -3.46
C ASP A 180 -16.32 -1.12 -4.11
N GLU A 181 -15.32 -1.32 -4.99
CA GLU A 181 -15.15 -2.53 -5.80
C GLU A 181 -13.96 -3.39 -5.38
N VAL A 182 -12.84 -2.78 -5.00
CA VAL A 182 -11.57 -3.49 -4.83
C VAL A 182 -10.73 -2.96 -3.66
N LYS A 183 -10.03 -3.89 -2.99
CA LYS A 183 -8.97 -3.57 -2.02
C LYS A 183 -7.69 -3.24 -2.78
N LEU A 184 -7.07 -2.11 -2.42
CA LEU A 184 -5.97 -1.55 -3.18
C LEU A 184 -4.64 -1.68 -2.45
N ALA A 185 -4.61 -1.37 -1.15
CA ALA A 185 -3.37 -1.37 -0.37
C ALA A 185 -3.61 -1.63 1.12
N ARG A 186 -2.56 -2.09 1.80
CA ARG A 186 -2.45 -2.20 3.26
C ARG A 186 -1.42 -1.20 3.78
N ILE A 187 -1.72 -0.52 4.88
CA ILE A 187 -0.80 0.36 5.62
C ILE A 187 -0.62 -0.26 6.99
N TYR A 188 0.61 -0.63 7.34
CA TYR A 188 0.94 -1.15 8.65
C TYR A 188 1.36 -0.01 9.59
N LYS A 189 1.13 -0.19 10.89
CA LYS A 189 1.49 0.77 11.94
C LYS A 189 2.97 1.10 12.02
N ASN A 190 3.82 0.19 11.54
CA ASN A 190 5.26 0.40 11.43
C ASN A 190 5.69 1.25 10.23
N GLY A 191 4.74 1.81 9.47
CA GLY A 191 5.03 2.64 8.30
C GLY A 191 5.04 1.89 6.98
N LYS A 192 5.01 0.56 6.97
CA LYS A 192 5.08 -0.22 5.73
C LYS A 192 3.77 -0.07 4.94
N ILE A 193 3.86 0.16 3.63
CA ILE A 193 2.72 0.15 2.72
C ILE A 193 2.90 -1.03 1.76
N CYS A 194 1.87 -1.87 1.61
CA CYS A 194 1.85 -2.99 0.68
C CYS A 194 0.64 -2.89 -0.26
N PRO A 195 0.83 -2.74 -1.59
CA PRO A 195 -0.27 -2.86 -2.54
C PRO A 195 -0.83 -4.30 -2.53
N ILE A 196 -2.14 -4.42 -2.76
CA ILE A 196 -2.86 -5.71 -2.82
C ILE A 196 -3.08 -6.16 -4.27
N ASN A 197 -3.24 -5.23 -5.21
CA ASN A 197 -3.47 -5.51 -6.64
C ASN A 197 -2.32 -5.01 -7.54
N ASP A 198 -2.27 -5.52 -8.77
CA ASP A 198 -1.20 -5.33 -9.76
C ASP A 198 -0.93 -3.86 -10.10
N ALA A 199 0.35 -3.55 -10.29
CA ALA A 199 1.00 -2.27 -10.08
C ALA A 199 0.54 -1.05 -10.92
N THR A 200 -0.40 -1.19 -11.86
CA THR A 200 -0.78 -0.12 -12.80
C THR A 200 -1.87 0.82 -12.27
N THR A 201 -2.76 0.36 -11.39
CA THR A 201 -3.78 1.22 -10.74
C THR A 201 -3.23 2.06 -9.58
N ASN A 202 -1.94 1.94 -9.30
CA ASN A 202 -1.37 2.30 -8.02
C ASN A 202 -0.83 3.72 -7.93
N ARG A 203 -0.66 4.46 -9.05
CA ARG A 203 -0.10 5.83 -8.99
C ARG A 203 -0.96 6.77 -8.15
N SER A 204 -2.22 6.96 -8.52
CA SER A 204 -3.12 7.87 -7.81
C SER A 204 -3.35 7.42 -6.37
N VAL A 205 -3.39 6.10 -6.16
CA VAL A 205 -3.54 5.49 -4.83
C VAL A 205 -2.32 5.76 -3.96
N PHE A 206 -1.10 5.58 -4.48
CA PHE A 206 0.15 5.89 -3.77
C PHE A 206 0.31 7.38 -3.50
N GLU A 207 -0.03 8.24 -4.46
CA GLU A 207 -0.02 9.68 -4.24
C GLU A 207 -1.00 10.05 -3.10
N LEU A 208 -2.23 9.54 -3.14
CA LEU A 208 -3.23 9.77 -2.10
C LEU A 208 -2.76 9.25 -0.74
N LEU A 209 -2.20 8.05 -0.70
CA LEU A 209 -1.60 7.43 0.49
C LEU A 209 -0.54 8.33 1.11
N LEU A 210 0.41 8.79 0.29
CA LEU A 210 1.51 9.60 0.77
C LEU A 210 1.00 10.93 1.32
N ARG A 211 0.04 11.57 0.64
CA ARG A 211 -0.57 12.80 1.16
C ARG A 211 -1.29 12.54 2.48
N PHE A 212 -2.12 11.50 2.55
CA PHE A 212 -2.90 11.18 3.75
C PHE A 212 -2.00 10.83 4.93
N VAL A 213 -0.99 9.99 4.75
CA VAL A 213 -0.12 9.59 5.84
C VAL A 213 0.78 10.74 6.32
N ASN A 214 1.12 11.68 5.44
CA ASN A 214 1.88 12.88 5.82
C ASN A 214 1.04 13.89 6.61
N ASP A 215 -0.18 14.16 6.13
CA ASP A 215 -1.11 15.11 6.75
C ASP A 215 -2.57 14.65 6.59
N PRO A 216 -3.04 13.77 7.50
CA PRO A 216 -4.40 13.23 7.44
C PRO A 216 -5.45 14.34 7.52
N GLN A 217 -5.20 15.36 8.35
CA GLN A 217 -6.13 16.46 8.54
C GLN A 217 -6.32 17.24 7.25
N LYS A 218 -5.23 17.61 6.59
CA LYS A 218 -5.29 18.36 5.33
C LYS A 218 -6.05 17.61 4.23
N GLU A 219 -5.84 16.31 4.08
CA GLU A 219 -6.54 15.52 3.06
C GLU A 219 -8.03 15.33 3.37
N LEU A 220 -8.39 15.21 4.65
CA LEU A 220 -9.79 15.12 5.07
C LEU A 220 -10.55 16.44 4.88
N VAL A 221 -9.87 17.57 5.10
CA VAL A 221 -10.39 18.91 4.78
C VAL A 221 -10.51 19.07 3.26
N TYR A 222 -9.51 18.63 2.49
CA TYR A 222 -9.57 18.66 1.03
C TYR A 222 -10.80 17.91 0.52
N TYR A 223 -11.07 16.70 1.01
CA TYR A 223 -12.27 15.94 0.64
C TYR A 223 -13.56 16.73 0.87
N GLY A 224 -13.73 17.34 2.04
CA GLY A 224 -14.95 18.09 2.34
C GLY A 224 -15.09 19.35 1.49
N SER A 225 -13.98 20.01 1.19
CA SER A 225 -13.98 21.22 0.36
C SER A 225 -14.38 20.94 -1.09
N VAL A 226 -13.99 19.76 -1.61
CA VAL A 226 -14.28 19.34 -2.99
C VAL A 226 -15.68 18.76 -3.12
N THR A 227 -16.12 17.96 -2.13
CA THR A 227 -17.36 17.19 -2.25
C THR A 227 -18.57 17.84 -1.59
N GLY A 228 -18.36 18.84 -0.72
CA GLY A 228 -19.40 19.39 0.15
C GLY A 228 -19.87 18.42 1.24
N ASN A 229 -19.20 17.29 1.45
CA ASN A 229 -19.57 16.27 2.43
C ASN A 229 -18.44 16.01 3.44
N CYS A 230 -18.79 15.74 4.69
CA CYS A 230 -17.79 15.41 5.71
C CYS A 230 -17.10 14.07 5.42
N SER A 231 -15.77 14.03 5.50
CA SER A 231 -14.96 12.82 5.27
C SER A 231 -15.10 11.73 6.34
N ASN A 232 -15.60 12.07 7.54
CA ASN A 232 -15.86 11.12 8.62
C ASN A 232 -17.29 10.55 8.56
N CYS A 233 -18.33 11.39 8.66
CA CYS A 233 -19.71 10.91 8.70
C CYS A 233 -20.39 10.83 7.33
N GLY A 234 -19.82 11.43 6.28
CA GLY A 234 -20.40 11.46 4.94
C GLY A 234 -21.57 12.41 4.72
N LEU A 235 -22.03 13.13 5.75
CA LEU A 235 -23.16 14.05 5.66
C LEU A 235 -22.77 15.36 4.95
N PRO A 236 -23.73 16.02 4.24
CA PRO A 236 -23.52 17.33 3.66
C PRO A 236 -23.13 18.39 4.69
N ILE A 237 -22.22 19.27 4.29
CA ILE A 237 -21.74 20.38 5.09
C ILE A 237 -22.52 21.63 4.68
N SER A 238 -23.45 22.05 5.52
CA SER A 238 -24.35 23.18 5.24
C SER A 238 -24.06 24.44 6.05
N ASP A 239 -23.49 24.30 7.25
CA ASP A 239 -23.15 25.43 8.11
C ASP A 239 -21.91 26.18 7.61
N LYS A 240 -21.94 27.53 7.67
CA LYS A 240 -20.88 28.40 7.12
C LYS A 240 -19.51 28.14 7.72
N ARG A 241 -19.42 27.88 9.04
CA ARG A 241 -18.14 27.55 9.70
C ARG A 241 -17.66 26.18 9.29
N SER A 242 -18.58 25.23 9.19
CA SER A 242 -18.29 23.86 8.75
C SER A 242 -17.84 23.81 7.28
N ILE A 243 -18.38 24.67 6.41
CA ILE A 243 -17.93 24.83 5.02
C ILE A 243 -16.47 25.32 4.99
N SER A 244 -16.16 26.35 5.79
CA SER A 244 -14.78 26.87 5.89
C SER A 244 -13.80 25.82 6.44
N ALA A 245 -14.24 24.98 7.38
CA ALA A 245 -13.42 23.92 7.95
C ALA A 245 -13.44 22.63 7.12
N ALA A 246 -14.33 22.53 6.12
CA ALA A 246 -14.66 21.32 5.37
C ALA A 246 -14.98 20.08 6.25
N VAL A 247 -15.48 20.32 7.46
CA VAL A 247 -15.86 19.29 8.44
C VAL A 247 -16.87 19.87 9.43
N GLY A 248 -17.83 19.05 9.87
CA GLY A 248 -18.79 19.45 10.91
C GLY A 248 -18.17 19.47 12.31
N PRO A 249 -18.74 20.22 13.27
CA PRO A 249 -18.17 20.43 14.62
C PRO A 249 -17.91 19.14 15.37
N THR A 250 -18.91 18.25 15.41
CA THR A 250 -18.81 16.95 16.10
C THR A 250 -17.74 16.07 15.47
N CYS A 251 -17.65 16.05 14.14
CA CYS A 251 -16.64 15.26 13.44
C CYS A 251 -15.24 15.84 13.65
N ALA A 252 -15.08 17.16 13.65
CA ALA A 252 -13.81 17.80 13.95
C ALA A 252 -13.32 17.42 15.35
N GLN A 253 -14.21 17.45 16.35
CA GLN A 253 -13.89 17.01 17.71
C GLN A 253 -13.43 15.55 17.74
N HIS A 254 -14.14 14.63 17.07
CA HIS A 254 -13.77 13.22 17.04
C HIS A 254 -12.43 12.95 16.33
N LEU A 255 -12.12 13.76 15.32
CA LEU A 255 -10.87 13.69 14.59
C LEU A 255 -9.71 14.41 15.32
N GLY A 256 -10.00 15.16 16.39
CA GLY A 256 -9.01 15.98 17.10
C GLY A 256 -8.58 17.24 16.34
N PHE A 257 -9.45 17.76 15.46
CA PHE A 257 -9.18 18.93 14.63
C PHE A 257 -9.70 20.21 15.28
N LYS A 258 -9.05 21.34 14.99
CA LYS A 258 -9.62 22.66 15.30
C LYS A 258 -10.79 22.93 14.35
N TRP A 259 -11.94 23.32 14.91
CA TRP A 259 -13.14 23.68 14.15
C TRP A 259 -13.38 25.18 14.25
N GLY A 260 -13.03 25.92 13.18
CA GLY A 260 -13.20 27.38 13.10
C GLY A 260 -12.24 28.12 14.00
#